data_AF-A0AAD0M1X5-F1
#
_entry.id   AF-A0AAD0M1X5-F1
#
_cell.length_a   1.000
_cell.length_b   1.000
_cell.length_c   1.000
_cell.angle_alpha   90.00
_cell.angle_beta   90.00
_cell.angle_gamma   90.00
#
_symmetry.space_group_name_H-M   'P 1'
#
loop_
_entity.id
_entity.type
_entity.pdbx_description
1 polymer ?
#
loop_
_entity_poly.entity_id
_entity_poly.type
_entity_poly.pdbx_seq_one_letter_code
_entity_poly.pdbx_strand_id
1 'polypeptide(L)'
;MNVLIVYAHPEPRSLNGSLKDFAVDHLQSKGHQVQVSDLYQMGWKATIDANDAPGLESSSRFDPALESQRVFAAGIQPPDIEAEQARLLWADAVIFQFPLWWFSMPAIMKGWIERVYACGFAYGVGEHSDHHWGARYGEGTLAGKRAMLTVTMGGWESHYSERGVNGALNDVLFPIQHGILFYPGFEVLAPFPVYRAGKVDSATFARICADYGNRLDTLFTLEPLPFRRQNDGDYEIPALTLRPHLAAGRQGLDIHLRDEDEPADL
;
A
#
# COMPACT_ATOMS: atom_id res chain seq x y z
N MET A 1 18.34 5.29 -5.42
CA MET A 1 17.14 5.09 -4.59
C MET A 1 17.05 3.65 -4.16
N ASN A 2 16.45 3.43 -3.00
CA ASN A 2 16.18 2.15 -2.38
C ASN A 2 14.74 1.74 -2.67
N VAL A 3 14.55 0.55 -3.22
CA VAL A 3 13.22 0.01 -3.54
C VAL A 3 12.98 -1.27 -2.75
N LEU A 4 11.86 -1.31 -2.03
CA LEU A 4 11.35 -2.54 -1.42
C LEU A 4 10.25 -3.12 -2.30
N ILE A 5 10.34 -4.40 -2.64
CA ILE A 5 9.26 -5.15 -3.29
C ILE A 5 8.67 -6.12 -2.27
N VAL A 6 7.42 -5.88 -1.85
CA VAL A 6 6.63 -6.82 -1.04
C VAL A 6 5.84 -7.70 -1.99
N TYR A 7 6.18 -8.98 -2.04
CA TYR A 7 5.71 -9.93 -3.06
C TYR A 7 4.89 -11.06 -2.44
N ALA A 8 3.70 -11.33 -2.99
CA ALA A 8 2.84 -12.42 -2.54
C ALA A 8 2.36 -13.30 -3.69
N HIS A 9 3.10 -14.38 -3.97
CA HIS A 9 2.60 -15.50 -4.76
C HIS A 9 3.31 -16.80 -4.34
N PRO A 10 2.59 -17.94 -4.22
CA PRO A 10 3.18 -19.19 -3.70
C PRO A 10 4.07 -19.94 -4.70
N GLU A 11 3.92 -19.66 -6.00
CA GLU A 11 4.65 -20.33 -7.09
C GLU A 11 5.69 -19.38 -7.70
N PRO A 12 7.01 -19.62 -7.51
CA PRO A 12 8.08 -18.80 -8.07
C PRO A 12 8.08 -18.74 -9.61
N ARG A 13 7.62 -19.80 -10.29
CA ARG A 13 7.56 -19.83 -11.77
C ARG A 13 6.27 -19.23 -12.35
N SER A 14 5.49 -18.55 -11.52
CA SER A 14 4.26 -17.89 -11.95
C SER A 14 4.53 -16.65 -12.81
N LEU A 15 3.48 -16.12 -13.44
CA LEU A 15 3.54 -14.79 -14.06
C LEU A 15 3.99 -13.72 -13.05
N ASN A 16 3.47 -13.77 -11.81
CA ASN A 16 3.89 -12.84 -10.76
C ASN A 16 5.37 -13.04 -10.40
N GLY A 17 5.86 -14.27 -10.28
CA GLY A 17 7.29 -14.52 -10.03
C GLY A 17 8.18 -13.97 -11.14
N SER A 18 7.79 -14.20 -12.39
CA SER A 18 8.51 -13.70 -13.57
C SER A 18 8.53 -12.16 -13.63
N LEU A 19 7.42 -11.49 -13.30
CA LEU A 19 7.36 -10.02 -13.23
C LEU A 19 8.19 -9.46 -12.07
N LYS A 20 8.25 -10.17 -10.93
CA LYS A 20 9.08 -9.78 -9.78
C LYS A 20 10.56 -9.86 -10.16
N ASP A 21 10.99 -10.97 -10.76
CA ASP A 21 12.38 -11.14 -11.22
C ASP A 21 12.75 -10.04 -12.22
N PHE A 22 11.89 -9.81 -13.22
CA PHE A 22 12.08 -8.71 -14.17
C PHE A 22 12.21 -7.35 -13.48
N ALA A 23 11.36 -7.03 -12.50
CA ALA A 23 11.43 -5.75 -11.80
C ALA A 23 12.73 -5.58 -11.00
N VAL A 24 13.18 -6.64 -10.31
CA VAL A 24 14.45 -6.64 -9.58
C VAL A 24 15.60 -6.37 -10.54
N ASP A 25 15.71 -7.14 -11.62
CA ASP A 25 16.77 -7.01 -12.60
C ASP A 25 16.76 -5.63 -13.27
N HIS A 26 15.58 -5.15 -13.66
CA HIS A 26 15.41 -3.85 -14.30
C HIS A 26 15.84 -2.71 -13.38
N LEU A 27 15.32 -2.65 -12.15
CA LEU A 27 15.65 -1.61 -11.17
C LEU A 27 17.14 -1.63 -10.81
N GLN A 28 17.74 -2.82 -10.62
CA GLN A 28 19.17 -2.95 -10.35
C GLN A 28 20.02 -2.49 -11.54
N SER A 29 19.60 -2.78 -12.77
CA SER A 29 20.29 -2.31 -13.98
C SER A 29 20.29 -0.78 -14.12
N LYS A 30 19.31 -0.11 -13.51
CA LYS A 30 19.21 1.36 -13.42
C LYS A 30 19.95 1.94 -12.21
N GLY A 31 20.70 1.12 -11.47
CA GLY A 31 21.51 1.54 -10.33
C GLY A 31 20.74 1.71 -9.02
N HIS A 32 19.50 1.20 -8.93
CA HIS A 32 18.75 1.18 -7.68
C HIS A 32 19.18 0.01 -6.79
N GLN A 33 19.07 0.19 -5.47
CA GLN A 33 19.18 -0.93 -4.54
C GLN A 33 17.79 -1.54 -4.35
N VAL A 34 17.69 -2.86 -4.37
CA VAL A 34 16.41 -3.57 -4.28
C VAL A 34 16.46 -4.60 -3.17
N GLN A 35 15.48 -4.53 -2.26
CA GLN A 35 15.19 -5.59 -1.30
C GLN A 35 13.83 -6.20 -1.63
N VAL A 36 13.67 -7.49 -1.33
CA VAL A 36 12.44 -8.23 -1.60
C VAL A 36 11.97 -8.91 -0.32
N SER A 37 10.72 -8.68 0.03
CA SER A 37 9.98 -9.46 1.02
C SER A 37 9.09 -10.45 0.28
N ASP A 38 9.63 -11.62 -0.05
CA ASP A 38 8.86 -12.73 -0.62
C ASP A 38 8.14 -13.45 0.52
N LEU A 39 6.87 -13.10 0.71
CA LEU A 39 6.12 -13.52 1.90
C LEU A 39 5.94 -15.04 1.99
N TYR A 40 5.82 -15.72 0.84
CA TYR A 40 5.69 -17.18 0.81
C TYR A 40 7.03 -17.86 1.06
N GLN A 41 8.12 -17.36 0.47
CA GLN A 41 9.46 -17.88 0.72
C GLN A 41 9.89 -17.68 2.18
N MET A 42 9.51 -16.56 2.78
CA MET A 42 9.76 -16.25 4.19
C MET A 42 8.93 -17.11 5.16
N GLY A 43 7.91 -17.83 4.68
CA GLY A 43 6.96 -18.52 5.55
C GLY A 43 6.21 -17.55 6.47
N TRP A 44 5.85 -16.37 5.95
CA TRP A 44 5.33 -15.27 6.76
C TRP A 44 4.09 -15.67 7.57
N LYS A 45 4.13 -15.40 8.88
CA LYS A 45 2.98 -15.53 9.77
C LYS A 45 1.97 -14.45 9.43
N ALA A 46 0.86 -14.83 8.81
CA ALA A 46 -0.19 -13.89 8.42
C ALA A 46 -1.11 -13.47 9.58
N THR A 47 -1.25 -14.29 10.62
CA THR A 47 -2.20 -14.04 11.71
C THR A 47 -1.59 -13.15 12.78
N ILE A 48 -2.31 -12.09 13.16
CA ILE A 48 -2.03 -11.37 14.40
C ILE A 48 -2.57 -12.15 15.60
N ASP A 49 -1.74 -12.37 16.62
CA ASP A 49 -2.14 -13.03 17.87
C ASP A 49 -1.25 -12.60 19.05
N ALA A 50 -1.53 -13.14 20.24
CA ALA A 50 -0.79 -12.81 21.46
C ALA A 50 0.71 -13.14 21.40
N ASN A 51 1.17 -14.00 20.48
CA ASN A 51 2.60 -14.25 20.29
C ASN A 51 3.32 -13.06 19.66
N ASP A 52 2.58 -12.10 19.10
CA ASP A 52 3.14 -10.82 18.64
C ASP A 52 3.30 -9.80 19.78
N ALA A 53 2.93 -10.16 21.02
CA ALA A 53 3.00 -9.30 22.19
C ALA A 53 3.93 -9.85 23.31
N PRO A 54 5.27 -9.91 23.10
CA PRO A 54 6.19 -10.34 24.15
C PRO A 54 5.99 -9.60 25.47
N GLY A 55 6.05 -10.36 26.57
CA GLY A 55 5.80 -9.85 27.92
C GLY A 55 4.33 -9.73 28.32
N LEU A 56 3.38 -10.13 27.47
CA LEU A 56 1.98 -10.26 27.87
C LEU A 56 1.80 -11.47 28.80
N GLU A 57 1.29 -11.22 30.00
CA GLU A 57 0.94 -12.26 30.98
C GLU A 57 -0.16 -13.18 30.42
N SER A 58 -0.04 -14.50 30.61
CA SER A 58 -0.99 -15.47 30.03
C SER A 58 -2.43 -15.34 30.55
N SER A 59 -2.62 -14.72 31.72
CA SER A 59 -3.95 -14.44 32.29
C SER A 59 -4.58 -13.15 31.76
N SER A 60 -3.81 -12.31 31.05
CA SER A 60 -4.29 -11.03 30.54
C SER A 60 -5.08 -11.20 29.25
N ARG A 61 -6.09 -10.35 29.06
CA ARG A 61 -6.81 -10.27 27.78
C ARG A 61 -5.88 -9.64 26.74
N PHE A 62 -5.70 -10.31 25.61
CA PHE A 62 -5.03 -9.72 24.45
C PHE A 62 -5.93 -8.67 23.78
N ASP A 63 -5.43 -7.44 23.72
CA ASP A 63 -6.01 -6.36 22.92
C ASP A 63 -5.00 -5.97 21.82
N PRO A 64 -5.27 -6.26 20.54
CA PRO A 64 -4.27 -6.10 19.48
C PRO A 64 -3.70 -4.69 19.38
N ALA A 65 -4.51 -3.65 19.55
CA ALA A 65 -4.08 -2.27 19.35
C ALA A 65 -3.21 -1.80 20.52
N LEU A 66 -3.64 -2.06 21.76
CA LEU A 66 -2.89 -1.66 22.96
C LEU A 66 -1.58 -2.44 23.09
N GLU A 67 -1.60 -3.75 22.82
CA GLU A 67 -0.40 -4.55 22.90
C GLU A 67 0.59 -4.20 21.78
N SER A 68 0.11 -3.94 20.56
CA SER A 68 0.94 -3.42 19.47
C SER A 68 1.63 -2.11 19.86
N GLN A 69 0.90 -1.17 20.45
CA GLN A 69 1.47 0.10 20.93
C GLN A 69 2.54 -0.13 21.99
N ARG A 70 2.25 -1.01 22.97
CA ARG A 70 3.17 -1.33 24.07
C ARG A 70 4.47 -1.93 23.55
N VAL A 71 4.40 -2.95 22.70
CA VAL A 71 5.61 -3.64 22.22
C VAL A 71 6.42 -2.79 21.25
N PHE A 72 5.77 -1.95 20.43
CA PHE A 72 6.45 -0.97 19.58
C PHE A 72 7.19 0.07 20.43
N ALA A 73 6.49 0.71 21.38
CA ALA A 73 7.08 1.74 22.24
C ALA A 73 8.23 1.21 23.12
N ALA A 74 8.17 -0.06 23.52
CA ALA A 74 9.22 -0.72 24.29
C ALA A 74 10.36 -1.29 23.42
N GLY A 75 10.23 -1.32 22.09
CA GLY A 75 11.23 -1.88 21.18
C GLY A 75 11.46 -3.38 21.38
N ILE A 76 10.38 -4.13 21.59
CA ILE A 76 10.40 -5.58 21.86
C ILE A 76 9.43 -6.35 20.96
N GLN A 77 9.21 -5.86 19.74
CA GLN A 77 8.35 -6.55 18.80
C GLN A 77 9.03 -7.85 18.33
N PRO A 78 8.27 -8.82 17.81
CA PRO A 78 8.83 -9.96 17.11
C PRO A 78 9.86 -9.54 16.04
N PRO A 79 11.03 -10.20 15.94
CA PRO A 79 12.10 -9.80 15.02
C PRO A 79 11.68 -9.76 13.55
N ASP A 80 10.72 -10.58 13.13
CA ASP A 80 10.18 -10.57 11.78
C ASP A 80 9.38 -9.29 11.48
N ILE A 81 8.63 -8.76 12.46
CA ILE A 81 7.95 -7.47 12.34
C ILE A 81 8.96 -6.32 12.28
N GLU A 82 9.94 -6.31 13.19
CA GLU A 82 10.97 -5.26 13.25
C GLU A 82 11.80 -5.20 11.97
N ALA A 83 12.16 -6.37 11.40
CA ALA A 83 12.89 -6.43 10.15
C ALA A 83 12.11 -5.79 9.00
N GLU A 84 10.81 -6.05 8.88
CA GLU A 84 9.98 -5.48 7.82
C GLU A 84 9.74 -3.97 8.00
N GLN A 85 9.59 -3.49 9.23
CA GLN A 85 9.57 -2.06 9.54
C GLN A 85 10.89 -1.38 9.16
N ALA A 86 12.03 -2.01 9.43
CA ALA A 86 13.33 -1.49 9.02
C ALA A 86 13.47 -1.43 7.49
N ARG A 87 12.94 -2.41 6.74
CA ARG A 87 12.90 -2.35 5.26
C ARG A 87 12.03 -1.20 4.75
N LEU A 88 10.88 -0.96 5.38
CA LEU A 88 10.01 0.18 5.05
C LEU A 88 10.72 1.53 5.29
N LEU A 89 11.43 1.65 6.41
CA LEU A 89 12.19 2.87 6.72
C LEU A 89 13.39 3.07 5.77
N TRP A 90 14.05 1.98 5.34
CA TRP A 90 15.16 2.00 4.39
C TRP A 90 14.73 2.40 2.97
N ALA A 91 13.52 2.02 2.55
CA ALA A 91 13.04 2.21 1.19
C ALA A 91 12.62 3.66 0.90
N ASP A 92 12.96 4.15 -0.30
CA ASP A 92 12.42 5.40 -0.86
C ASP A 92 11.09 5.12 -1.60
N ALA A 93 10.96 3.93 -2.19
CA ALA A 93 9.74 3.46 -2.82
C ALA A 93 9.42 2.01 -2.44
N VAL A 94 8.12 1.69 -2.33
CA VAL A 94 7.62 0.35 -2.00
C VAL A 94 6.65 -0.13 -3.09
N ILE A 95 6.94 -1.29 -3.68
CA ILE A 95 6.08 -1.94 -4.66
C ILE A 95 5.41 -3.13 -4.01
N PHE A 96 4.08 -3.14 -3.99
CA PHE A 96 3.29 -4.28 -3.54
C PHE A 96 2.83 -5.07 -4.76
N GLN A 97 3.35 -6.29 -4.92
CA GLN A 97 3.09 -7.11 -6.09
C GLN A 97 2.31 -8.37 -5.72
N PHE A 98 1.12 -8.51 -6.29
CA PHE A 98 0.22 -9.62 -5.96
C PHE A 98 -0.83 -9.91 -7.04
N PRO A 99 -1.35 -11.14 -7.11
CA PRO A 99 -2.58 -11.42 -7.83
C PRO A 99 -3.80 -10.89 -7.06
N LEU A 100 -4.74 -10.25 -7.76
CA LEU A 100 -6.01 -9.83 -7.17
C LEU A 100 -6.85 -11.06 -6.85
N TRP A 101 -6.91 -11.45 -5.59
CA TRP A 101 -7.69 -12.59 -5.12
C TRP A 101 -8.89 -12.08 -4.35
N TRP A 102 -10.08 -12.46 -4.80
CA TRP A 102 -11.35 -11.99 -4.22
C TRP A 102 -11.41 -10.46 -4.06
N PHE A 103 -11.00 -9.75 -5.11
CA PHE A 103 -11.02 -8.27 -5.17
C PHE A 103 -10.16 -7.60 -4.09
N SER A 104 -9.14 -8.29 -3.58
CA SER A 104 -8.20 -7.74 -2.60
C SER A 104 -6.82 -8.40 -2.72
N MET A 105 -5.93 -8.05 -1.78
CA MET A 105 -4.64 -8.69 -1.61
C MET A 105 -4.79 -10.16 -1.18
N PRO A 106 -3.84 -11.05 -1.50
CA PRO A 106 -3.73 -12.35 -0.84
C PRO A 106 -3.65 -12.20 0.67
N ALA A 107 -4.27 -13.15 1.40
CA ALA A 107 -4.34 -13.11 2.86
C ALA A 107 -2.96 -12.97 3.53
N ILE A 108 -1.90 -13.57 2.97
CA ILE A 108 -0.54 -13.45 3.52
C ILE A 108 -0.01 -12.02 3.47
N MET A 109 -0.34 -11.25 2.42
CA MET A 109 0.03 -9.84 2.31
C MET A 109 -0.86 -8.98 3.20
N LYS A 110 -2.15 -9.29 3.32
CA LYS A 110 -3.00 -8.60 4.31
C LYS A 110 -2.49 -8.80 5.73
N GLY A 111 -2.06 -10.02 6.08
CA GLY A 111 -1.44 -10.33 7.36
C GLY A 111 -0.09 -9.64 7.57
N TRP A 112 0.70 -9.45 6.50
CA TRP A 112 1.89 -8.61 6.55
C TRP A 112 1.55 -7.17 6.92
N ILE A 113 0.54 -6.58 6.27
CA ILE A 113 0.05 -5.25 6.65
C ILE A 113 -0.40 -5.22 8.11
N GLU A 114 -1.27 -6.15 8.53
CA GLU A 114 -1.84 -6.16 9.90
C GLU A 114 -0.78 -6.27 11.01
N ARG A 115 0.30 -7.03 10.79
CA ARG A 115 1.37 -7.22 11.78
C ARG A 115 2.44 -6.14 11.72
N VAL A 116 2.83 -5.70 10.52
CA VAL A 116 3.91 -4.71 10.33
C VAL A 116 3.44 -3.29 10.64
N TYR A 117 2.19 -2.96 10.34
CA TYR A 117 1.60 -1.64 10.61
C TYR A 117 1.18 -1.51 12.07
N ALA A 118 2.17 -1.45 12.96
CA ALA A 118 1.96 -1.34 14.39
C ALA A 118 1.38 0.03 14.81
N CYS A 119 0.69 0.03 15.97
CA CYS A 119 0.29 1.26 16.64
C CYS A 119 1.55 1.98 17.17
N GLY A 120 1.68 3.27 16.88
CA GLY A 120 2.91 4.05 17.08
C GLY A 120 3.86 4.04 15.89
N PHE A 121 3.67 3.15 14.91
CA PHE A 121 4.43 3.11 13.65
C PHE A 121 3.60 3.63 12.48
N ALA A 122 2.56 2.91 12.06
CA ALA A 122 1.78 3.25 10.86
C ALA A 122 0.43 3.90 11.18
N TYR A 123 -0.07 3.75 12.41
CA TYR A 123 -1.26 4.42 12.93
C TYR A 123 -1.09 4.71 14.42
N GLY A 124 -2.00 5.49 15.02
CA GLY A 124 -1.85 5.91 16.43
C GLY A 124 -0.68 6.86 16.67
N VAL A 125 -0.25 7.57 15.62
CA VAL A 125 0.82 8.57 15.63
C VAL A 125 0.20 9.97 15.57
N GLY A 126 0.85 10.96 16.18
CA GLY A 126 0.43 12.36 16.16
C GLY A 126 -0.67 12.70 17.18
N GLU A 127 -0.92 13.99 17.35
CA GLU A 127 -1.91 14.51 18.29
C GLU A 127 -3.34 14.44 17.76
N HIS A 128 -4.30 14.51 18.68
CA HIS A 128 -5.72 14.71 18.39
C HIS A 128 -6.14 16.04 19.03
N SER A 129 -6.51 17.01 18.20
CA SER A 129 -6.89 18.37 18.55
C SER A 129 -8.00 18.88 17.62
N ASP A 130 -8.48 20.10 17.84
CA ASP A 130 -9.57 20.70 17.05
C ASP A 130 -9.19 20.94 15.57
N HIS A 131 -7.89 20.85 15.24
CA HIS A 131 -7.36 21.13 13.90
C HIS A 131 -6.46 20.01 13.36
N HIS A 132 -6.24 18.94 14.10
CA HIS A 132 -5.39 17.83 13.68
C HIS A 132 -5.84 16.52 14.33
N TRP A 133 -6.08 15.46 13.55
CA TRP A 133 -6.66 14.21 14.08
C TRP A 133 -5.82 12.99 13.73
N GLY A 134 -4.67 12.88 14.38
CA GLY A 134 -3.63 11.92 14.09
C GLY A 134 -2.85 12.27 12.82
N ALA A 135 -1.56 11.92 12.79
CA ALA A 135 -0.70 12.07 11.62
C ALA A 135 -0.98 10.92 10.65
N ARG A 136 -1.89 11.13 9.71
CA ARG A 136 -2.34 10.15 8.73
C ARG A 136 -2.93 10.79 7.48
N TYR A 137 -3.14 9.97 6.43
CA TYR A 137 -3.68 10.37 5.14
C TYR A 137 -2.87 11.52 4.52
N GLY A 138 -1.66 11.19 4.06
CA GLY A 138 -0.68 12.14 3.53
C GLY A 138 0.34 12.64 4.56
N GLU A 139 0.19 12.22 5.81
CA GLU A 139 1.14 12.39 6.90
C GLU A 139 1.44 11.03 7.54
N GLY A 140 2.45 10.96 8.40
CA GLY A 140 2.81 9.75 9.14
C GLY A 140 4.24 9.28 8.87
N THR A 141 4.61 8.14 9.45
CA THR A 141 5.98 7.60 9.41
C THR A 141 6.50 7.31 8.00
N LEU A 142 5.61 7.09 7.04
CA LEU A 142 5.96 6.76 5.66
C LEU A 142 5.80 7.97 4.71
N ALA A 143 5.59 9.17 5.25
CA ALA A 143 5.60 10.41 4.49
C ALA A 143 6.91 10.63 3.72
N GLY A 144 6.80 11.14 2.50
CA GLY A 144 7.93 11.36 1.58
C GLY A 144 8.43 10.10 0.86
N LYS A 145 7.87 8.92 1.17
CA LYS A 145 8.13 7.68 0.44
C LYS A 145 7.04 7.45 -0.60
N ARG A 146 7.37 6.72 -1.66
CA ARG A 146 6.42 6.37 -2.74
C ARG A 146 5.90 4.95 -2.61
N ALA A 147 4.66 4.70 -3.00
CA ALA A 147 4.12 3.34 -3.06
C ALA A 147 3.36 3.06 -4.37
N MET A 148 3.53 1.86 -4.93
CA MET A 148 2.83 1.42 -6.13
C MET A 148 2.31 0.00 -5.98
N LEU A 149 1.12 -0.27 -6.52
CA LEU A 149 0.58 -1.63 -6.63
C LEU A 149 0.87 -2.20 -8.01
N THR A 150 1.38 -3.42 -8.09
CA THR A 150 1.49 -4.22 -9.32
C THR A 150 0.54 -5.40 -9.20
N VAL A 151 -0.57 -5.38 -9.95
CA VAL A 151 -1.72 -6.25 -9.71
C VAL A 151 -2.06 -7.08 -10.95
N THR A 152 -2.00 -8.41 -10.84
CA THR A 152 -2.45 -9.30 -11.92
C THR A 152 -3.88 -9.77 -11.69
N MET A 153 -4.71 -9.76 -12.73
CA MET A 153 -6.14 -10.09 -12.66
C MET A 153 -6.54 -11.09 -13.75
N GLY A 154 -7.46 -12.00 -13.41
CA GLY A 154 -8.05 -12.91 -14.40
C GLY A 154 -9.04 -12.20 -15.33
N GLY A 155 -9.74 -11.17 -14.84
CA GLY A 155 -10.74 -10.41 -15.58
C GLY A 155 -10.16 -9.57 -16.72
N TRP A 156 -11.05 -9.08 -17.59
CA TRP A 156 -10.69 -8.20 -18.69
C TRP A 156 -10.71 -6.76 -18.17
N GLU A 157 -9.96 -5.88 -18.84
CA GLU A 157 -9.95 -4.45 -18.53
C GLU A 157 -11.36 -3.84 -18.51
N SER A 158 -12.19 -4.17 -19.51
CA SER A 158 -13.58 -3.69 -19.59
C SER A 158 -14.45 -4.09 -18.39
N HIS A 159 -14.13 -5.19 -17.71
CA HIS A 159 -14.87 -5.64 -16.52
C HIS A 159 -14.63 -4.72 -15.33
N TYR A 160 -13.50 -4.00 -15.31
CA TYR A 160 -13.08 -3.04 -14.28
C TYR A 160 -13.14 -1.59 -14.75
N SER A 161 -13.90 -1.31 -15.82
CA SER A 161 -14.21 0.06 -16.23
C SER A 161 -15.28 0.69 -15.32
N GLU A 162 -15.52 1.99 -15.45
CA GLU A 162 -16.59 2.73 -14.74
C GLU A 162 -17.99 2.08 -14.84
N ARG A 163 -18.23 1.29 -15.88
CA ARG A 163 -19.51 0.58 -16.12
C ARG A 163 -19.35 -0.93 -16.10
N GLY A 164 -18.17 -1.42 -15.73
CA GLY A 164 -17.84 -2.82 -15.64
C GLY A 164 -18.48 -3.46 -14.41
N VAL A 165 -18.89 -4.72 -14.52
CA VAL A 165 -19.61 -5.42 -13.45
C VAL A 165 -18.78 -5.64 -12.19
N ASN A 166 -17.45 -5.57 -12.28
CA ASN A 166 -16.56 -5.72 -11.14
C ASN A 166 -16.36 -4.41 -10.36
N GLY A 167 -16.87 -3.27 -10.87
CA GLY A 167 -16.54 -1.93 -10.40
C GLY A 167 -15.24 -1.38 -10.99
N ALA A 168 -15.11 -0.06 -11.03
CA ALA A 168 -13.91 0.61 -11.53
C ALA A 168 -12.67 0.14 -10.75
N LEU A 169 -11.55 -0.12 -11.43
CA LEU A 169 -10.36 -0.66 -10.76
C LEU A 169 -9.88 0.25 -9.61
N ASN A 170 -9.92 1.56 -9.79
CA ASN A 170 -9.52 2.51 -8.76
C ASN A 170 -10.41 2.41 -7.51
N ASP A 171 -11.72 2.18 -7.67
CA ASP A 171 -12.64 1.98 -6.55
C ASP A 171 -12.36 0.66 -5.83
N VAL A 172 -12.12 -0.42 -6.59
CA VAL A 172 -11.74 -1.74 -6.05
C VAL A 172 -10.45 -1.64 -5.23
N LEU A 173 -9.49 -0.82 -5.68
CA LEU A 173 -8.20 -0.64 -5.01
C LEU A 173 -8.19 0.50 -3.97
N PHE A 174 -9.24 1.30 -3.86
CA PHE A 174 -9.31 2.43 -2.93
C PHE A 174 -9.01 2.04 -1.47
N PRO A 175 -9.56 0.94 -0.91
CA PRO A 175 -9.24 0.54 0.47
C PRO A 175 -7.75 0.26 0.69
N ILE A 176 -7.03 -0.12 -0.38
CA ILE A 176 -5.59 -0.34 -0.34
C ILE A 176 -4.84 0.98 -0.55
N GLN A 177 -5.10 1.66 -1.66
CA GLN A 177 -4.35 2.86 -2.03
C GLN A 177 -4.58 3.99 -1.03
N HIS A 178 -5.83 4.27 -0.67
CA HIS A 178 -6.15 5.32 0.30
C HIS A 178 -5.99 4.81 1.73
N GLY A 179 -6.58 3.66 2.06
CA GLY A 179 -6.67 3.16 3.44
C GLY A 179 -5.41 2.50 4.00
N ILE A 180 -4.53 1.96 3.15
CA ILE A 180 -3.31 1.25 3.57
C ILE A 180 -2.04 1.99 3.14
N LEU A 181 -2.01 2.64 1.98
CA LEU A 181 -0.80 3.31 1.51
C LEU A 181 -0.78 4.80 1.88
N PHE A 182 -1.81 5.55 1.49
CA PHE A 182 -1.88 6.98 1.79
C PHE A 182 -2.04 7.25 3.29
N TYR A 183 -2.74 6.36 4.02
CA TYR A 183 -2.96 6.47 5.46
C TYR A 183 -1.67 6.69 6.27
N PRO A 184 -0.61 5.86 6.19
CA PRO A 184 0.65 6.13 6.90
C PRO A 184 1.57 7.16 6.21
N GLY A 185 1.12 7.77 5.11
CA GLY A 185 1.78 8.93 4.50
C GLY A 185 2.41 8.71 3.12
N PHE A 186 2.31 7.53 2.50
CA PHE A 186 2.92 7.33 1.18
C PHE A 186 2.37 8.30 0.13
N GLU A 187 3.25 8.76 -0.76
CA GLU A 187 2.89 9.25 -2.08
C GLU A 187 2.47 8.06 -2.95
N VAL A 188 1.16 7.88 -3.13
CA VAL A 188 0.62 6.68 -3.80
C VAL A 188 0.58 6.89 -5.29
N LEU A 189 1.28 6.06 -6.05
CA LEU A 189 1.25 6.08 -7.51
C LEU A 189 0.07 5.29 -8.05
N ALA A 190 -0.39 5.62 -9.25
CA ALA A 190 -1.40 4.81 -9.94
C ALA A 190 -0.93 3.34 -10.07
N PRO A 191 -1.83 2.35 -10.02
CA PRO A 191 -1.43 0.96 -10.03
C PRO A 191 -0.92 0.55 -11.42
N PHE A 192 -0.14 -0.53 -11.49
CA PHE A 192 0.21 -1.22 -12.74
C PHE A 192 -0.65 -2.50 -12.87
N PRO A 193 -1.76 -2.45 -13.62
CA PRO A 193 -2.64 -3.61 -13.81
C PRO A 193 -2.15 -4.54 -14.93
N VAL A 194 -2.29 -5.84 -14.72
CA VAL A 194 -2.14 -6.86 -15.75
C VAL A 194 -3.44 -7.65 -15.86
N TYR A 195 -4.23 -7.35 -16.89
CA TYR A 195 -5.50 -8.03 -17.16
C TYR A 195 -5.31 -9.36 -17.89
N ARG A 196 -6.34 -10.23 -17.84
CA ARG A 196 -6.36 -11.54 -18.50
C ARG A 196 -5.12 -12.38 -18.20
N ALA A 197 -4.60 -12.29 -16.96
CA ALA A 197 -3.34 -12.89 -16.53
C ALA A 197 -3.21 -14.40 -16.84
N GLY A 198 -4.33 -15.14 -16.79
CA GLY A 198 -4.36 -16.58 -17.13
C GLY A 198 -4.24 -16.90 -18.63
N LYS A 199 -4.09 -15.89 -19.51
CA LYS A 199 -3.97 -16.04 -20.97
C LYS A 199 -2.74 -15.35 -21.54
N VAL A 200 -1.80 -14.93 -20.69
CA VAL A 200 -0.57 -14.27 -21.12
C VAL A 200 0.34 -15.28 -21.81
N ASP A 201 0.62 -15.04 -23.09
CA ASP A 201 1.63 -15.75 -23.89
C ASP A 201 2.97 -14.99 -23.88
N SER A 202 4.00 -15.56 -24.50
CA SER A 202 5.35 -14.95 -24.51
C SER A 202 5.38 -13.56 -25.17
N ALA A 203 4.62 -13.35 -26.24
CA ALA A 203 4.57 -12.05 -26.93
C ALA A 203 3.89 -10.99 -26.05
N THR A 204 2.83 -11.36 -25.35
CA THR A 204 2.13 -10.48 -24.42
C THR A 204 2.95 -10.21 -23.17
N PHE A 205 3.64 -11.22 -22.65
CA PHE A 205 4.57 -11.07 -21.53
C PHE A 205 5.69 -10.06 -21.87
N ALA A 206 6.29 -10.16 -23.05
CA ALA A 206 7.32 -9.21 -23.48
C ALA A 206 6.81 -7.76 -23.53
N ARG A 207 5.57 -7.54 -23.99
CA ARG A 207 4.93 -6.21 -23.95
C ARG A 207 4.69 -5.73 -22.52
N ILE A 208 4.15 -6.60 -21.66
CA ILE A 208 3.95 -6.28 -20.24
C ILE A 208 5.27 -5.88 -19.58
N CYS A 209 6.36 -6.60 -19.84
CA CYS A 209 7.68 -6.24 -19.31
C CYS A 209 8.16 -4.88 -19.84
N ALA A 210 7.95 -4.57 -21.12
CA ALA A 210 8.31 -3.25 -21.65
C ALA A 210 7.52 -2.12 -20.96
N ASP A 211 6.20 -2.29 -20.82
CA ASP A 211 5.33 -1.31 -20.15
C ASP A 211 5.68 -1.17 -18.66
N TYR A 212 5.96 -2.30 -18.00
CA TYR A 212 6.37 -2.30 -16.59
C TYR A 212 7.74 -1.66 -16.40
N GLY A 213 8.70 -1.92 -17.31
CA GLY A 213 10.01 -1.27 -17.31
C GLY A 213 9.89 0.25 -17.43
N ASN A 214 9.03 0.74 -18.32
CA ASN A 214 8.74 2.19 -18.43
C ASN A 214 8.15 2.75 -17.13
N ARG A 215 7.27 1.98 -16.47
CA ARG A 215 6.70 2.37 -15.17
C ARG A 215 7.77 2.45 -14.09
N LEU A 216 8.66 1.47 -14.02
CA LEU A 216 9.77 1.43 -13.07
C LEU A 216 10.78 2.55 -13.31
N ASP A 217 11.06 2.90 -14.58
CA ASP A 217 11.95 4.00 -14.96
C ASP A 217 11.44 5.36 -14.47
N THR A 218 10.13 5.51 -14.31
CA THR A 218 9.47 6.75 -13.87
C THR A 218 9.02 6.72 -12.41
N LEU A 219 9.36 5.67 -11.65
CA LEU A 219 8.86 5.45 -10.28
C LEU A 219 9.04 6.67 -9.35
N PHE A 220 10.16 7.37 -9.49
CA PHE A 220 10.52 8.52 -8.65
C PHE A 220 10.17 9.88 -9.23
N THR A 221 9.62 9.93 -10.45
CA THR A 221 9.28 11.19 -11.15
C THR A 221 7.82 11.27 -11.54
N LEU A 222 7.09 10.16 -11.49
CA LEU A 222 5.68 10.12 -11.83
C LEU A 222 4.88 10.90 -10.78
N GLU A 223 3.90 11.68 -11.23
CA GLU A 223 2.95 12.32 -10.31
C GLU A 223 2.14 11.26 -9.53
N PRO A 224 2.07 11.37 -8.19
CA PRO A 224 1.20 10.54 -7.38
C PRO A 224 -0.28 10.80 -7.66
N LEU A 225 -1.14 9.87 -7.22
CA LEU A 225 -2.57 10.10 -7.13
C LEU A 225 -2.83 11.28 -6.19
N PRO A 226 -3.65 12.27 -6.60
CA PRO A 226 -3.82 13.51 -5.85
C PRO A 226 -4.83 13.35 -4.71
N PHE A 227 -4.58 12.43 -3.78
CA PHE A 227 -5.45 12.26 -2.60
C PHE A 227 -5.39 13.50 -1.71
N ARG A 228 -6.56 13.92 -1.22
CA ARG A 228 -6.70 15.03 -0.26
C ARG A 228 -6.13 14.66 1.09
N ARG A 229 -5.26 15.51 1.65
CA ARG A 229 -4.72 15.31 2.99
C ARG A 229 -5.78 15.58 4.06
N GLN A 230 -5.77 14.81 5.13
CA GLN A 230 -6.81 14.92 6.17
C GLN A 230 -6.74 16.26 6.92
N ASN A 231 -5.54 16.64 7.40
CA ASN A 231 -5.38 17.75 8.34
C ASN A 231 -5.01 19.09 7.67
N ASP A 232 -5.16 19.19 6.35
CA ASP A 232 -4.66 20.32 5.54
C ASP A 232 -5.79 21.20 4.99
N GLY A 233 -6.90 21.30 5.75
CA GLY A 233 -8.02 22.19 5.42
C GLY A 233 -9.17 21.55 4.65
N ASP A 234 -8.96 20.49 3.86
CA ASP A 234 -10.03 19.90 3.03
C ASP A 234 -11.18 19.27 3.84
N TYR A 235 -10.90 18.79 5.06
CA TYR A 235 -11.87 18.10 5.92
C TYR A 235 -12.22 18.91 7.17
N GLU A 236 -13.45 18.76 7.65
CA GLU A 236 -13.86 19.22 8.97
C GLU A 236 -13.28 18.29 10.06
N ILE A 237 -12.74 18.86 11.14
CA ILE A 237 -12.20 18.10 12.28
C ILE A 237 -13.06 18.42 13.51
N PRO A 238 -13.52 17.41 14.29
CA PRO A 238 -13.17 15.98 14.25
C PRO A 238 -14.13 15.09 13.44
N ALA A 239 -15.08 15.66 12.70
CA ALA A 239 -16.08 14.88 11.94
C ALA A 239 -15.47 14.07 10.78
N LEU A 240 -14.35 14.55 10.24
CA LEU A 240 -13.59 13.98 9.11
C LEU A 240 -14.45 13.84 7.84
N THR A 241 -15.34 14.81 7.63
CA THR A 241 -16.15 14.93 6.43
C THR A 241 -15.57 16.01 5.53
N LEU A 242 -15.55 15.77 4.22
CA LEU A 242 -15.07 16.73 3.23
C LEU A 242 -15.92 18.02 3.34
N ARG A 243 -15.27 19.18 3.32
CA ARG A 243 -15.98 20.46 3.44
C ARG A 243 -16.98 20.62 2.29
N PRO A 244 -18.22 21.12 2.55
CA PRO A 244 -19.29 21.11 1.54
C PRO A 244 -19.03 21.86 0.23
N HIS A 245 -18.06 22.79 0.21
CA HIS A 245 -17.70 23.55 -0.98
C HIS A 245 -16.72 22.81 -1.90
N LEU A 246 -16.01 21.81 -1.39
CA LEU A 246 -15.11 20.94 -2.17
C LEU A 246 -15.94 19.78 -2.75
N ALA A 247 -15.73 19.48 -4.04
CA ALA A 247 -16.51 18.48 -4.77
C ALA A 247 -18.04 18.62 -4.59
N ALA A 248 -18.54 19.86 -4.59
CA ALA A 248 -19.92 20.18 -4.22
C ALA A 248 -20.96 19.34 -5.01
N GLY A 249 -21.86 18.68 -4.27
CA GLY A 249 -22.91 17.83 -4.85
C GLY A 249 -22.46 16.43 -5.30
N ARG A 250 -21.16 16.11 -5.20
CA ARG A 250 -20.62 14.77 -5.44
C ARG A 250 -20.55 13.99 -4.12
N GLN A 251 -20.54 12.66 -4.23
CA GLN A 251 -20.38 11.71 -3.14
C GLN A 251 -19.67 10.48 -3.70
N GLY A 252 -19.04 9.69 -2.84
CA GLY A 252 -18.34 8.47 -3.23
C GLY A 252 -16.87 8.51 -2.90
N LEU A 253 -16.08 7.67 -3.56
CA LEU A 253 -14.65 7.54 -3.31
C LEU A 253 -13.83 8.61 -4.06
N ASP A 254 -14.36 9.07 -5.19
CA ASP A 254 -13.74 10.03 -6.10
C ASP A 254 -13.58 11.42 -5.49
N ILE A 255 -14.45 11.83 -4.56
CA ILE A 255 -14.36 13.14 -3.87
C ILE A 255 -13.08 13.29 -3.04
N HIS A 256 -12.39 12.18 -2.74
CA HIS A 256 -11.13 12.19 -1.99
C HIS A 256 -9.90 12.45 -2.88
N LEU A 257 -10.10 12.61 -4.18
CA LEU A 257 -9.09 13.11 -5.11
C LEU A 257 -9.30 14.62 -5.33
N ARG A 258 -8.21 15.37 -5.46
CA ARG A 258 -8.26 16.76 -5.93
C ARG A 258 -8.52 16.76 -7.43
N ASP A 259 -9.41 17.65 -7.86
CA ASP A 259 -9.64 17.89 -9.29
C ASP A 259 -8.42 18.67 -9.85
N GLU A 260 -8.05 18.44 -11.12
CA GLU A 260 -6.85 19.06 -11.74
C GLU A 260 -6.90 20.60 -11.74
N ASP A 261 -8.10 21.18 -11.68
CA ASP A 261 -8.34 22.64 -11.72
C ASP A 261 -8.59 23.25 -10.33
N GLU A 262 -8.56 22.46 -9.25
CA GLU A 262 -8.79 22.96 -7.90
C GLU A 262 -7.50 23.62 -7.38
N PRO A 263 -7.51 24.92 -7.02
CA PRO A 263 -6.30 25.59 -6.55
C PRO A 263 -5.78 24.88 -5.30
N ALA A 264 -4.47 24.62 -5.25
CA ALA A 264 -3.83 24.28 -4.00
C ALA A 264 -3.94 25.51 -3.08
N ASP A 265 -4.81 25.45 -2.07
CA ASP A 265 -4.86 26.49 -1.06
C ASP A 265 -3.44 26.67 -0.46
N LEU A 266 -2.95 27.91 -0.51
CA LEU A 266 -1.63 28.38 -0.08
C LEU A 266 -1.44 28.33 1.44
#